data_AF-A0A1F8P4P9-F1
#
_entry.id   AF-A0A1F8P4P9-F1
#
_cell.length_a   1.000
_cell.length_b   1.000
_cell.length_c   1.000
_cell.angle_alpha   90.00
_cell.angle_beta   90.00
_cell.angle_gamma   90.00
#
_symmetry.space_group_name_H-M   'P 1'
#
loop_
_entity.id
_entity.type
_entity.pdbx_description
1 polymer ?
#
loop_
_entity_poly.entity_id
_entity_poly.type
_entity_poly.pdbx_seq_one_letter_code
_entity_poly.pdbx_strand_id
1 'polypeptide(L)'
;MRKWSPHLILGSTQSVIAAVAAGAGIAFVSNLAIKQCTAQGAVHEVRVKGLRLARDFYGVYRQERVVSRLLEVFINFIKTETL
;
A
#
# COMPACT_ATOMS: atom_id res chain seq x y z
N MET A 1 -4.83 9.10 29.71
CA MET A 1 -4.85 8.86 28.24
C MET A 1 -5.15 7.39 28.00
N ARG A 2 -6.24 7.03 27.32
CA ARG A 2 -6.68 5.63 27.13
C ARG A 2 -5.71 4.91 26.19
N LYS A 3 -5.16 3.77 26.61
CA LYS A 3 -4.25 2.94 25.80
C LYS A 3 -5.07 2.19 24.75
N TRP A 4 -4.74 2.38 23.47
CA TRP A 4 -5.39 1.64 22.38
C TRP A 4 -4.61 0.34 22.18
N SER A 5 -5.32 -0.80 22.19
CA SER A 5 -4.75 -2.11 21.91
C SER A 5 -5.25 -2.59 20.53
N PRO A 6 -4.37 -3.13 19.69
CA PRO A 6 -4.80 -3.72 18.42
C PRO A 6 -5.71 -4.92 18.70
N HIS A 7 -6.80 -5.05 17.92
CA HIS A 7 -7.69 -6.22 18.00
C HIS A 7 -7.05 -7.46 17.36
N LEU A 8 -6.32 -7.26 16.26
CA LEU A 8 -5.60 -8.28 15.50
C LEU A 8 -4.24 -7.74 15.07
N ILE A 9 -3.23 -8.62 15.05
CA ILE A 9 -1.91 -8.37 14.48
C ILE A 9 -1.68 -9.41 13.39
N LEU A 10 -1.48 -8.94 12.16
CA LEU A 10 -1.39 -9.78 10.98
C LEU A 10 -0.10 -9.48 10.22
N GLY A 11 0.50 -10.50 9.64
CA GLY A 11 1.83 -10.40 9.01
C GLY A 11 1.87 -9.76 7.62
N SER A 12 0.72 -9.42 7.03
CA SER A 12 0.67 -8.81 5.70
C SER A 12 -0.51 -7.86 5.54
N THR A 13 -0.38 -6.88 4.63
CA THR A 13 -1.48 -5.98 4.27
C THR A 13 -2.68 -6.75 3.71
N GLN A 14 -2.44 -7.82 2.95
CA GLN A 14 -3.52 -8.62 2.37
C GLN A 14 -4.34 -9.34 3.45
N SER A 15 -3.67 -9.85 4.48
CA SER A 15 -4.35 -10.45 5.63
C SER A 15 -5.21 -9.42 6.37
N VAL A 16 -4.73 -8.18 6.53
CA VAL A 16 -5.51 -7.09 7.14
C VAL A 16 -6.75 -6.78 6.31
N ILE A 17 -6.62 -6.66 4.98
CA ILE A 17 -7.76 -6.40 4.08
C ILE A 17 -8.79 -7.53 4.16
N ALA A 18 -8.35 -8.79 4.14
CA ALA A 18 -9.23 -9.95 4.28
C ALA A 18 -9.97 -9.97 5.63
N ALA A 19 -9.29 -9.63 6.73
CA ALA A 19 -9.91 -9.54 8.04
C ALA A 19 -10.98 -8.42 8.09
N VAL A 20 -10.71 -7.26 7.50
CA VAL A 20 -11.69 -6.17 7.39
C VAL A 20 -12.89 -6.60 6.55
N ALA A 21 -12.67 -7.24 5.40
CA ALA A 21 -13.75 -7.76 4.55
C ALA A 21 -14.60 -8.82 5.28
N ALA A 22 -14.00 -9.58 6.20
CA ALA A 22 -14.68 -10.54 7.06
C ALA A 22 -15.35 -9.92 8.31
N GLY A 23 -15.30 -8.59 8.46
CA GLY A 23 -15.97 -7.88 9.55
C GLY A 23 -15.16 -7.72 10.85
N ALA A 24 -13.85 -7.93 10.82
CA ALA A 24 -12.99 -7.80 12.01
C ALA A 24 -12.79 -6.36 12.50
N GLY A 25 -13.28 -5.35 11.77
CA GLY A 25 -13.22 -3.94 12.16
C GLY A 25 -12.73 -3.03 11.03
N ILE A 26 -11.97 -2.00 11.39
CA ILE A 26 -11.41 -0.99 10.46
C ILE A 26 -9.88 -1.02 10.49
N ALA A 27 -9.26 -0.63 9.38
CA ALA A 27 -7.80 -0.53 9.28
C ALA A 27 -7.39 0.64 8.38
N PHE A 28 -6.19 1.19 8.63
CA PHE A 28 -5.52 2.09 7.72
C PHE A 28 -4.61 1.28 6.79
N VAL A 29 -4.86 1.36 5.49
CA VAL A 29 -4.08 0.67 4.45
C VAL A 29 -3.86 1.61 3.27
N SER A 30 -2.93 1.24 2.38
CA SER A 30 -2.70 1.99 1.15
C SER A 30 -3.93 1.94 0.25
N ASN A 31 -4.38 3.10 -0.28
CA ASN A 31 -5.46 3.15 -1.27
C ASN A 31 -5.14 2.27 -2.50
N LEU A 32 -3.86 2.15 -2.87
CA LEU A 32 -3.42 1.25 -3.94
C LEU A 32 -3.73 -0.22 -3.63
N ALA A 33 -3.59 -0.64 -2.36
CA ALA A 33 -3.78 -2.04 -1.96
C ALA A 33 -5.27 -2.46 -1.96
N ILE A 34 -6.19 -1.50 -1.79
CA ILE A 34 -7.64 -1.78 -1.77
C ILE A 34 -8.32 -1.54 -3.12
N LYS A 35 -7.65 -0.97 -4.14
CA LYS A 35 -8.26 -0.64 -5.45
C LYS A 35 -9.10 -1.80 -6.01
N GLN A 36 -8.55 -3.02 -6.01
CA GLN A 36 -9.25 -4.21 -6.50
C GLN A 36 -10.39 -4.65 -5.58
N CYS A 37 -10.18 -4.68 -4.26
CA CYS A 37 -11.19 -5.11 -3.30
C CYS A 37 -12.40 -4.17 -3.27
N THR A 38 -12.17 -2.86 -3.41
CA THR A 38 -13.24 -1.86 -3.52
C THR A 38 -14.00 -1.99 -4.84
N ALA A 39 -13.31 -2.27 -5.95
CA ALA A 39 -13.97 -2.56 -7.23
C ALA A 39 -14.88 -3.80 -7.16
N GLN A 40 -14.56 -4.76 -6.29
CA GLN A 40 -15.35 -5.96 -6.04
C GLN A 40 -16.40 -5.78 -4.93
N GLY A 41 -16.48 -4.61 -4.30
CA GLY A 41 -17.41 -4.33 -3.19
C GLY A 41 -17.06 -5.06 -1.89
N ALA A 42 -15.87 -5.65 -1.75
CA ALA A 42 -15.47 -6.42 -0.58
C ALA A 42 -15.14 -5.53 0.63
N VAL A 43 -14.71 -4.29 0.39
CA VAL A 43 -14.39 -3.28 1.43
C VAL A 43 -14.77 -1.89 0.96
N HIS A 44 -15.06 -1.00 1.91
CA HIS A 44 -15.42 0.39 1.65
C HIS A 44 -14.36 1.35 2.19
N GLU A 45 -14.00 2.37 1.42
CA GLU A 45 -13.08 3.43 1.85
C GLU A 45 -13.84 4.49 2.68
N VAL A 46 -13.34 4.82 3.87
CA VAL A 46 -13.91 5.87 4.72
C VAL A 46 -12.98 7.08 4.75
N ARG A 47 -13.45 8.20 4.21
CA ARG A 47 -12.68 9.45 4.19
C ARG A 47 -12.70 10.13 5.56
N VAL A 48 -11.52 10.31 6.15
CA VAL A 48 -11.35 11.06 7.40
C VAL A 48 -11.16 12.55 7.11
N LYS A 49 -12.06 13.38 7.64
CA LYS A 49 -12.00 14.84 7.45
C LYS A 49 -10.71 15.41 8.05
N GLY A 50 -9.99 16.23 7.28
CA GLY A 50 -8.75 16.88 7.73
C GLY A 50 -7.50 16.01 7.66
N LEU A 51 -7.63 14.72 7.30
CA LEU A 51 -6.49 13.81 7.19
C LEU A 51 -6.09 13.67 5.71
N ARG A 52 -4.86 14.08 5.38
CA ARG A 52 -4.22 13.82 4.09
C ARG A 52 -2.90 13.11 4.35
N LEU A 53 -2.83 11.85 3.91
CA LEU A 53 -1.62 11.04 3.99
C LEU A 53 -1.04 10.92 2.59
N ALA A 54 0.14 11.48 2.38
CA ALA A 54 0.95 11.27 1.19
C ALA A 54 2.18 10.46 1.57
N ARG A 55 2.63 9.60 0.67
CA ARG A 55 3.86 8.82 0.83
C ARG A 55 4.62 8.81 -0.47
N ASP A 56 5.92 8.97 -0.37
CA ASP A 56 6.82 8.83 -1.52
C ASP A 56 7.17 7.35 -1.73
N PHE A 57 7.35 6.96 -2.99
CA PHE A 57 7.90 5.66 -3.36
C PHE A 57 9.34 5.84 -3.83
N TYR A 58 10.23 4.98 -3.33
CA TYR A 58 11.66 5.03 -3.62
C TYR A 58 12.08 3.77 -4.36
N GLY A 59 12.77 3.95 -5.49
CA GLY A 59 13.43 2.85 -6.19
C GLY A 59 14.83 2.64 -5.63
N VAL A 60 15.09 1.49 -5.02
CA VAL A 60 16.41 1.12 -4.48
C VAL A 60 17.02 0.04 -5.35
N TYR A 61 18.22 0.30 -5.88
CA TYR A 61 18.97 -0.64 -6.70
C TYR A 61 20.48 -0.45 -6.44
N ARG A 62 21.26 -1.51 -6.69
CA ARG A 62 22.71 -1.48 -6.50
C ARG A 62 23.34 -0.62 -7.59
N GLN A 63 24.18 0.32 -7.18
CA GLN A 63 24.99 1.09 -8.11
C GLN A 63 26.25 0.28 -8.46
N GLU A 64 26.29 -0.27 -9.66
CA GLU A 64 27.44 -1.01 -10.18
C GLU A 64 28.23 -0.17 -11.18
N ARG A 65 29.51 -0.49 -11.38
CA ARG A 65 30.38 0.23 -12.33
C ARG A 65 29.89 0.11 -13.77
N VAL A 66 29.15 -0.95 -14.09
CA VAL A 66 28.44 -1.16 -15.35
C VAL A 66 26.99 -1.53 -15.01
N VAL A 67 26.05 -0.65 -15.34
CA VAL A 67 24.63 -0.94 -15.17
C VAL A 67 24.18 -1.75 -16.38
N SER A 68 23.47 -2.86 -16.16
CA SER A 68 22.88 -3.63 -17.26
C SER A 68 21.87 -2.76 -18.02
N ARG A 69 21.90 -2.81 -19.35
CA ARG A 69 20.90 -2.13 -20.21
C ARG A 69 19.46 -2.49 -19.81
N LEU A 70 19.23 -3.73 -19.37
CA LEU A 70 17.90 -4.15 -18.89
C LEU A 70 17.49 -3.41 -17.62
N LEU A 71 18.43 -3.19 -16.70
CA LEU A 71 18.16 -2.45 -15.47
C LEU A 71 17.90 -0.98 -15.77
N GLU A 72 18.64 -0.36 -16.69
CA GLU A 72 18.37 1.04 -17.11
C GLU A 72 16.99 1.19 -17.74
N VAL A 73 16.62 0.28 -18.66
CA VAL A 73 15.30 0.28 -19.29
C VAL A 73 14.20 0.12 -18.23
N PHE A 74 14.39 -0.79 -17.27
CA PHE A 74 13.41 -0.98 -16.20
C PHE A 74 13.31 0.24 -15.26
N ILE A 75 14.44 0.83 -14.87
CA ILE A 75 14.47 2.05 -14.02
C ILE A 75 13.78 3.20 -14.75
N ASN A 76 14.01 3.36 -16.05
CA ASN A 76 13.33 4.39 -16.82
C ASN A 76 11.82 4.11 -16.90
N PHE A 77 11.43 2.87 -17.21
CA PHE A 77 10.03 2.45 -17.23
C PHE A 77 9.30 2.83 -15.94
N ILE A 78 9.81 2.43 -14.76
CA ILE A 78 9.16 2.71 -13.48
C ILE A 78 9.18 4.21 -13.09
N LYS A 79 10.05 5.04 -13.67
CA LYS A 79 10.10 6.49 -13.43
C LYS A 79 9.10 7.27 -14.28
N THR A 80 8.83 6.81 -15.50
CA THR A 80 7.84 7.42 -16.40
C THR A 80 6.41 6.96 -16.12
N GLU A 81 6.23 5.74 -15.63
CA GLU A 81 4.91 5.23 -15.28
C GLU A 81 4.36 5.95 -14.05
N THR A 82 3.18 6.56 -14.20
CA THR A 82 2.48 7.26 -13.12
C THR A 82 1.51 6.28 -12.45
N LEU A 83 1.70 5.97 -11.17
CA LEU A 83 0.88 5.04 -10.36
C LEU A 83 -0.48 5.62 -9.90
#